data_AF-A0A942S6M9-F1
#
_entry.id   AF-A0A942S6M9-F1
#
_cell.length_a   1.000
_cell.length_b   1.000
_cell.length_c   1.000
_cell.angle_alpha   90.00
_cell.angle_beta   90.00
_cell.angle_gamma   90.00
#
_symmetry.space_group_name_H-M   'P 1'
#
loop_
_entity.id
_entity.type
_entity.pdbx_description
1 polymer ?
#
loop_
_entity_poly.entity_id
_entity_poly.type
_entity_poly.pdbx_seq_one_letter_code
_entity_poly.pdbx_strand_id
1 'polypeptide(L)'
;MNKVLNRITLIAVLLLISLTQYAQKENESDLEDFSILSPVYSELTDATGWALQDNGTWASEDNVIPTTNARSEEALARPGKKGQDSFFSLELRKITLGDKQYSVLLKKYEDGEFEFPILGQGWKSYPSLDFYIFDSKKLKELLPDNVPYNVRYLVNLECFATGTVRNYTRIIQIDKKKLPIYNYYSTVAKMYSSKKSDPDAVIIKNIQNILEKSAITDANLFLAVYPIRDAEKEIVRFKFIKTYLKDDLNKRQASPDNWKNLFERSFYEVDYYAYHNFIKDAEAYYVEPVGEEATAFVSNYHYGVIRYNTGDYKGAIEAFNEAIKSDPGTTDFMIYSYRGNARSKMGNYNDAIADFDRAISLKPTDLMDYSNWIKNYFNRGVAKYYVGNYDGACEDWKKSYDLGYGSADEYLLNYCNRRLN
;
A
#
# COMPACT_ATOMS: atom_id res chain seq x y z
N MET A 1 58.71 27.68 -29.96
CA MET A 1 57.88 27.65 -28.73
C MET A 1 56.37 27.54 -28.99
N ASN A 2 55.77 28.37 -29.86
CA ASN A 2 54.30 28.40 -30.04
C ASN A 2 53.64 27.10 -30.57
N LYS A 3 54.35 26.28 -31.37
CA LYS A 3 53.80 24.99 -31.86
C LYS A 3 53.72 23.90 -30.79
N VAL A 4 54.60 23.94 -29.79
CA VAL A 4 54.62 22.97 -28.68
C VAL A 4 53.55 23.34 -27.65
N LEU A 5 53.40 24.64 -27.37
CA LEU A 5 52.35 25.14 -26.48
C LEU A 5 50.95 24.79 -27.01
N ASN A 6 50.69 24.98 -28.31
CA ASN A 6 49.42 24.61 -28.95
C ASN A 6 49.14 23.11 -28.94
N ARG A 7 50.16 22.24 -28.97
CA ARG A 7 49.95 20.79 -28.87
C ARG A 7 49.63 20.37 -27.44
N ILE A 8 50.23 21.02 -26.44
CA ILE A 8 49.96 20.74 -25.02
C ILE A 8 48.54 21.22 -24.64
N THR A 9 48.09 22.39 -25.11
CA THR A 9 46.70 22.83 -24.90
C THR A 9 45.69 21.96 -25.65
N LEU A 10 45.98 21.51 -26.87
CA LEU A 10 45.08 20.62 -27.60
C LEU A 10 44.97 19.24 -26.94
N ILE A 11 46.07 18.68 -26.44
CA ILE A 11 46.08 17.40 -25.72
C ILE A 11 45.37 17.54 -24.36
N ALA A 12 45.56 18.65 -23.65
CA ALA A 12 44.84 18.92 -22.40
C ALA A 12 43.33 19.11 -22.62
N VAL A 13 42.92 19.79 -23.70
CA VAL A 13 41.51 19.94 -24.07
C VAL A 13 40.91 18.60 -24.52
N LEU A 14 41.64 17.77 -25.27
CA LEU A 14 41.18 16.43 -25.64
C LEU A 14 41.12 15.47 -24.44
N LEU A 15 42.05 15.58 -23.49
CA LEU A 15 42.00 14.84 -22.22
C LEU A 15 40.81 15.29 -21.37
N LEU A 16 40.56 16.60 -21.27
CA LEU A 16 39.38 17.15 -20.59
C LEU A 16 38.07 16.72 -21.27
N ILE A 17 37.99 16.75 -22.60
CA ILE A 17 36.81 16.27 -23.35
C ILE A 17 36.63 14.76 -23.16
N SER A 18 37.72 13.99 -23.15
CA SER A 18 37.67 12.55 -22.90
C SER A 18 37.31 12.22 -21.45
N LEU A 19 37.75 13.01 -20.47
CA LEU A 19 37.40 12.87 -19.06
C LEU A 19 35.96 13.32 -18.80
N THR A 20 35.46 14.34 -19.48
CA THR A 20 34.03 14.70 -19.43
C THR A 20 33.17 13.66 -20.14
N GLN A 21 33.63 13.07 -21.25
CA GLN A 21 32.95 11.96 -21.91
C GLN A 21 33.06 10.65 -21.12
N TYR A 22 34.10 10.44 -20.30
CA TYR A 22 34.22 9.29 -19.43
C TYR A 22 33.38 9.48 -18.15
N ALA A 23 33.35 10.68 -17.60
CA ALA A 23 32.50 11.06 -16.47
C ALA A 23 31.01 11.17 -16.84
N GLN A 24 30.66 11.35 -18.11
CA GLN A 24 29.28 11.25 -18.62
C GLN A 24 28.90 9.83 -19.08
N LYS A 25 29.80 8.84 -19.02
CA LYS A 25 29.53 7.48 -19.49
C LYS A 25 29.51 6.43 -18.39
N GLU A 26 29.73 6.83 -17.14
CA GLU A 26 29.34 6.08 -15.95
C GLU A 26 28.14 6.80 -15.29
N ASN A 27 27.03 6.07 -15.17
CA ASN A 27 25.72 6.44 -14.58
C ASN A 27 24.62 7.03 -15.46
N GLU A 28 24.63 6.76 -16.77
CA GLU A 28 23.43 6.91 -17.62
C GLU A 28 22.75 5.56 -17.96
N SER A 29 23.04 4.46 -17.22
CA SER A 29 22.41 3.15 -17.45
C SER A 29 21.64 2.52 -16.29
N ASP A 30 21.63 3.09 -15.08
CA ASP A 30 21.01 2.45 -13.91
C ASP A 30 19.98 3.33 -13.20
N LEU A 31 19.34 4.26 -13.92
CA LEU A 31 17.98 4.67 -13.55
C LEU A 31 17.06 3.54 -14.05
N GLU A 32 17.03 2.42 -13.32
CA GLU A 32 15.97 1.44 -13.47
C GLU A 32 14.64 2.19 -13.51
N ASP A 33 13.81 1.89 -14.51
CA ASP A 33 12.49 2.46 -14.66
C ASP A 33 11.63 2.01 -13.46
N PHE A 34 11.71 2.75 -12.35
CA PHE A 34 11.07 2.42 -11.06
C PHE A 34 9.54 2.59 -11.09
N SER A 35 8.94 2.72 -12.28
CA SER A 35 7.50 2.76 -12.47
C SER A 35 6.88 1.36 -12.37
N ILE A 36 7.07 0.65 -11.27
CA ILE A 36 6.33 -0.58 -10.97
C ILE A 36 5.48 -0.33 -9.73
N LEU A 37 4.17 -0.36 -9.92
CA LEU A 37 3.21 -0.32 -8.82
C LEU A 37 3.35 -1.64 -8.02
N SER A 38 3.70 -1.53 -6.74
CA SER A 38 3.96 -2.68 -5.88
C SER A 38 2.80 -3.66 -5.78
N PRO A 39 2.93 -4.88 -5.24
CA PRO A 39 1.77 -5.65 -4.77
C PRO A 39 0.97 -4.90 -3.68
N VAL A 40 -0.22 -5.40 -3.35
CA VAL A 40 -1.03 -4.94 -2.20
C VAL A 40 -0.26 -5.25 -0.91
N TYR A 41 0.03 -4.23 -0.11
CA TYR A 41 0.70 -4.41 1.19
C TYR A 41 -0.29 -4.39 2.34
N SER A 42 -1.36 -3.63 2.20
CA SER A 42 -2.38 -3.48 3.23
C SER A 42 -3.75 -3.30 2.58
N GLU A 43 -4.75 -3.95 3.15
CA GLU A 43 -6.11 -3.99 2.63
C GLU A 43 -7.14 -3.83 3.76
N LEU A 44 -8.23 -3.12 3.47
CA LEU A 44 -9.39 -2.98 4.35
C LEU A 44 -10.67 -3.39 3.60
N THR A 45 -11.36 -4.42 4.08
CA THR A 45 -12.55 -4.99 3.42
C THR A 45 -13.79 -5.10 4.29
N ASP A 46 -13.73 -4.81 5.59
CA ASP A 46 -14.82 -5.14 6.54
C ASP A 46 -15.33 -3.89 7.27
N ALA A 47 -15.47 -2.77 6.55
CA ALA A 47 -16.01 -1.53 7.10
C ALA A 47 -17.53 -1.49 6.91
N THR A 48 -18.32 -1.14 7.91
CA THR A 48 -19.75 -0.91 7.77
C THR A 48 -20.02 0.52 7.31
N GLY A 49 -20.71 0.71 6.19
CA GLY A 49 -21.16 2.01 5.73
C GLY A 49 -22.46 2.40 6.44
N TRP A 50 -22.53 3.66 6.87
CA TRP A 50 -23.70 4.24 7.55
C TRP A 50 -24.19 5.47 6.79
N ALA A 51 -25.51 5.61 6.70
CA ALA A 51 -26.14 6.74 6.03
C ALA A 51 -27.42 7.19 6.75
N LEU A 52 -27.55 8.51 6.95
CA LEU A 52 -28.73 9.12 7.54
C LEU A 52 -29.84 9.21 6.49
N GLN A 53 -30.95 8.54 6.75
CA GLN A 53 -32.13 8.53 5.90
C GLN A 53 -32.98 9.79 6.10
N ASP A 54 -33.83 10.16 5.13
CA ASP A 54 -34.68 11.36 5.20
C ASP A 54 -35.63 11.37 6.40
N ASN A 55 -36.00 10.18 6.89
CA ASN A 55 -36.83 10.01 8.07
C ASN A 55 -36.07 10.23 9.39
N GLY A 56 -34.80 10.62 9.33
CA GLY A 56 -33.93 10.85 10.48
C GLY A 56 -33.33 9.59 11.11
N THR A 57 -33.58 8.40 10.54
CA THR A 57 -33.00 7.14 11.03
C THR A 57 -31.68 6.83 10.34
N TRP A 58 -30.76 6.19 11.06
CA TRP A 58 -29.53 5.66 10.48
C TRP A 58 -29.76 4.27 9.89
N ALA A 59 -29.26 4.05 8.68
CA ALA A 59 -29.18 2.73 8.06
C ALA A 59 -27.71 2.34 7.89
N SER A 60 -27.43 1.04 7.96
CA SER A 60 -26.10 0.47 7.79
C SER A 60 -26.08 -0.70 6.81
N GLU A 61 -24.97 -0.86 6.09
CA GLU A 61 -24.69 -2.01 5.23
C GLU A 61 -23.18 -2.27 5.14
N ASP A 62 -22.76 -3.52 5.01
CA ASP A 62 -21.34 -3.88 4.98
C ASP A 62 -20.65 -3.35 3.72
N ASN A 63 -19.67 -2.48 3.91
CA ASN A 63 -18.87 -1.70 2.94
C ASN A 63 -19.66 -0.83 1.97
N VAL A 64 -20.96 -0.75 2.16
CA VAL A 64 -21.88 0.00 1.32
C VAL A 64 -22.45 1.11 2.17
N ILE A 65 -22.33 2.35 1.71
CA ILE A 65 -23.14 3.42 2.28
C ILE A 65 -24.55 3.21 1.74
N PRO A 66 -25.53 2.86 2.59
CA PRO A 66 -26.88 2.61 2.12
C PRO A 66 -27.38 3.86 1.44
N THR A 67 -28.08 3.71 0.32
CA THR A 67 -28.59 4.87 -0.41
C THR A 67 -29.51 5.65 0.51
N THR A 68 -29.06 6.82 1.00
CA THR A 68 -29.95 7.87 1.48
C THR A 68 -30.95 8.06 0.36
N ASN A 69 -32.23 7.71 0.60
CA ASN A 69 -33.32 7.73 -0.38
C ASN A 69 -32.98 8.47 -1.68
N ALA A 70 -32.94 7.74 -2.80
CA ALA A 70 -32.74 8.35 -4.12
C ALA A 70 -33.88 9.37 -4.41
N ARG A 71 -33.70 10.61 -3.97
CA ARG A 71 -34.60 11.73 -4.22
C ARG A 71 -33.78 12.95 -4.68
N SER A 72 -33.77 13.07 -6.00
CA SER A 72 -34.25 14.27 -6.72
C SER A 72 -33.50 15.61 -6.64
N GLU A 73 -32.34 15.75 -5.99
CA GLU A 73 -31.53 16.98 -6.13
C GLU A 73 -30.15 16.80 -6.76
N GLU A 74 -29.68 15.56 -6.94
CA GLU A 74 -28.54 15.22 -7.81
C GLU A 74 -28.99 14.69 -9.18
N ALA A 75 -30.07 15.25 -9.73
CA ALA A 75 -30.44 15.09 -11.14
C ALA A 75 -29.44 15.75 -12.12
N LEU A 76 -28.26 16.16 -11.64
CA LEU A 76 -27.08 16.53 -12.43
C LEU A 76 -25.97 15.47 -12.40
N ALA A 77 -26.09 14.43 -11.56
CA ALA A 77 -25.30 13.22 -11.72
C ALA A 77 -25.88 12.42 -12.90
N ARG A 78 -25.01 12.07 -13.86
CA ARG A 78 -25.39 11.36 -15.10
C ARG A 78 -26.43 10.26 -14.82
N PRO A 79 -27.54 10.18 -15.59
CA PRO A 79 -28.55 9.15 -15.39
C PRO A 79 -27.91 7.76 -15.37
N GLY A 80 -28.11 7.03 -14.27
CA GLY A 80 -27.77 5.62 -14.19
C GLY A 80 -26.47 5.24 -13.47
N LYS A 81 -26.21 5.81 -12.29
CA LYS A 81 -25.16 5.33 -11.38
C LYS A 81 -25.70 5.12 -9.96
N LYS A 82 -25.41 3.97 -9.33
CA LYS A 82 -25.45 3.82 -7.87
C LYS A 82 -24.15 4.35 -7.25
N GLY A 83 -24.21 4.70 -5.96
CA GLY A 83 -23.27 5.57 -5.26
C GLY A 83 -21.78 5.26 -5.47
N GLN A 84 -21.03 6.25 -5.95
CA GLN A 84 -19.56 6.24 -5.97
C GLN A 84 -18.97 6.16 -4.55
N ASP A 85 -19.82 6.31 -3.53
CA ASP A 85 -19.51 6.26 -2.11
C ASP A 85 -19.66 4.86 -1.51
N SER A 86 -19.74 3.80 -2.30
CA SER A 86 -19.56 2.42 -1.79
C SER A 86 -18.18 1.90 -2.17
N PHE A 87 -17.63 0.96 -1.41
CA PHE A 87 -16.44 0.21 -1.81
C PHE A 87 -16.57 -1.25 -1.36
N PHE A 88 -15.70 -2.12 -1.84
CA PHE A 88 -15.58 -3.49 -1.30
C PHE A 88 -14.15 -3.78 -0.84
N SER A 89 -13.18 -2.96 -1.24
CA SER A 89 -11.80 -3.05 -0.79
C SER A 89 -11.14 -1.68 -0.88
N LEU A 90 -10.40 -1.31 0.15
CA LEU A 90 -9.38 -0.26 0.10
C LEU A 90 -8.01 -0.92 0.13
N GLU A 91 -7.15 -0.58 -0.81
CA GLU A 91 -5.79 -1.12 -0.85
C GLU A 91 -4.77 0.01 -0.78
N LEU A 92 -3.71 -0.22 0.00
CA LEU A 92 -2.52 0.61 -0.01
C LEU A 92 -1.38 -0.13 -0.71
N ARG A 93 -0.85 0.54 -1.74
CA ARG A 93 0.30 0.12 -2.55
C ARG A 93 1.36 1.23 -2.50
N LYS A 94 2.54 0.96 -3.05
CA LYS A 94 3.63 1.93 -3.18
C LYS A 94 4.05 2.05 -4.64
N ILE A 95 4.58 3.21 -4.96
CA ILE A 95 5.33 3.44 -6.19
C ILE A 95 6.55 4.31 -5.90
N THR A 96 7.68 3.96 -6.50
CA THR A 96 8.92 4.74 -6.40
C THR A 96 9.10 5.54 -7.68
N LEU A 97 9.25 6.86 -7.56
CA LEU A 97 9.49 7.75 -8.68
C LEU A 97 10.80 8.49 -8.40
N GLY A 98 11.88 8.08 -9.08
CA GLY A 98 13.23 8.56 -8.79
C GLY A 98 13.66 8.17 -7.37
N ASP A 99 14.00 9.18 -6.56
CA ASP A 99 14.40 9.05 -5.16
C ASP A 99 13.24 9.13 -4.16
N LYS A 100 12.01 9.33 -4.64
CA LYS A 100 10.82 9.51 -3.80
C LYS A 100 9.89 8.32 -3.85
N GLN A 101 9.35 7.95 -2.68
CA GLN A 101 8.34 6.92 -2.54
C GLN A 101 6.97 7.52 -2.26
N TYR A 102 5.98 7.16 -3.08
CA TYR A 102 4.59 7.57 -2.93
C TYR A 102 3.72 6.41 -2.48
N SER A 103 2.67 6.74 -1.72
CA SER A 103 1.59 5.81 -1.40
C SER A 103 0.52 5.89 -2.48
N VAL A 104 -0.05 4.74 -2.82
CA VAL A 104 -1.17 4.62 -3.75
C VAL A 104 -2.35 3.99 -3.02
N LEU A 105 -3.35 4.80 -2.71
CA LEU A 105 -4.63 4.32 -2.18
C LEU A 105 -5.56 3.96 -3.34
N LEU A 106 -6.00 2.71 -3.39
CA LEU A 106 -7.01 2.24 -4.34
C LEU A 106 -8.32 2.02 -3.59
N LYS A 107 -9.36 2.76 -3.97
CA LYS A 107 -10.74 2.51 -3.52
C LYS A 107 -11.46 1.69 -4.58
N LYS A 108 -11.67 0.40 -4.34
CA LYS A 108 -12.32 -0.52 -5.28
C LYS A 108 -13.80 -0.64 -5.00
N TYR A 109 -14.63 -0.52 -6.02
CA TYR A 109 -16.09 -0.49 -5.87
C TYR A 109 -16.81 -1.07 -7.09
N GLU A 110 -18.09 -1.39 -6.91
CA GLU A 110 -18.97 -1.73 -8.03
C GLU A 110 -19.57 -0.45 -8.60
N ASP A 111 -19.27 -0.19 -9.87
CA ASP A 111 -19.96 0.81 -10.66
C ASP A 111 -20.96 0.08 -11.57
N GLY A 112 -21.66 0.81 -12.41
CA GLY A 112 -22.53 0.19 -13.40
C GLY A 112 -23.34 1.20 -14.15
N GLU A 113 -24.11 0.68 -15.10
CA GLU A 113 -24.95 1.48 -15.98
C GLU A 113 -26.28 0.74 -16.20
N PHE A 114 -27.35 1.51 -16.40
CA PHE A 114 -28.60 0.93 -16.86
C PHE A 114 -28.51 0.64 -18.35
N GLU A 115 -28.99 -0.55 -18.74
CA GLU A 115 -29.17 -0.92 -20.15
C GLU A 115 -30.11 0.05 -20.87
N PHE A 116 -31.13 0.56 -20.17
CA PHE A 116 -32.05 1.58 -20.67
C PHE A 116 -32.00 2.85 -19.79
N PRO A 117 -31.15 3.85 -20.10
CA PRO A 117 -30.94 5.04 -19.27
C PRO A 117 -32.21 5.85 -19.00
N ILE A 118 -33.12 5.92 -19.99
CA ILE A 118 -34.39 6.64 -19.87
C ILE A 118 -35.36 5.89 -18.93
N LEU A 119 -35.33 4.56 -18.93
CA LEU A 119 -36.28 3.71 -18.20
C LEU A 119 -35.74 3.22 -16.85
N GLY A 120 -34.43 3.33 -16.59
CA GLY A 120 -33.78 2.82 -15.38
C GLY A 120 -33.84 1.29 -15.23
N GLN A 121 -34.00 0.55 -16.33
CA GLN A 121 -34.12 -0.92 -16.32
C GLN A 121 -32.82 -1.61 -16.74
N GLY A 122 -32.60 -2.83 -16.23
CA GLY A 122 -31.47 -3.67 -16.61
C GLY A 122 -30.13 -3.13 -16.10
N TRP A 123 -29.95 -3.06 -14.78
CA TRP A 123 -28.67 -2.64 -14.19
C TRP A 123 -27.57 -3.65 -14.52
N LYS A 124 -26.49 -3.16 -15.13
CA LYS A 124 -25.28 -3.93 -15.38
C LYS A 124 -24.14 -3.37 -14.54
N SER A 125 -23.74 -4.12 -13.52
CA SER A 125 -22.57 -3.75 -12.71
C SER A 125 -21.26 -4.11 -13.38
N TYR A 126 -20.23 -3.35 -13.06
CA TYR A 126 -18.86 -3.63 -13.43
C TYR A 126 -17.88 -3.08 -12.37
N PRO A 127 -16.75 -3.76 -12.15
CA PRO A 127 -15.77 -3.32 -11.17
C PRO A 127 -15.09 -2.03 -11.64
N SER A 128 -14.96 -1.08 -10.72
CA SER A 128 -14.22 0.16 -10.92
C SER A 128 -13.35 0.46 -9.71
N LEU A 129 -12.36 1.32 -9.88
CA LEU A 129 -11.59 1.83 -8.77
C LEU A 129 -11.22 3.29 -8.99
N ASP A 130 -11.12 4.01 -7.89
CA ASP A 130 -10.43 5.30 -7.82
C ASP A 130 -9.04 5.07 -7.24
N PHE A 131 -8.03 5.76 -7.78
CA PHE A 131 -6.69 5.76 -7.23
C PHE A 131 -6.26 7.16 -6.82
N TYR A 132 -5.51 7.22 -5.73
CA TYR A 132 -4.96 8.44 -5.15
C TYR A 132 -3.50 8.20 -4.81
N ILE A 133 -2.62 8.98 -5.42
CA ILE A 133 -1.18 8.89 -5.23
C ILE A 133 -0.74 10.12 -4.45
N PHE A 134 -0.09 9.91 -3.31
CA PHE A 134 0.25 10.98 -2.37
C PHE A 134 1.57 10.70 -1.67
N ASP A 135 2.14 11.73 -1.03
CA ASP A 135 3.38 11.59 -0.27
C ASP A 135 3.18 10.56 0.85
N SER A 136 4.05 9.56 0.92
CA SER A 136 3.96 8.49 1.93
C SER A 136 3.96 9.02 3.36
N LYS A 137 4.54 10.20 3.63
CA LYS A 137 4.50 10.86 4.95
C LYS A 137 3.08 11.16 5.44
N LYS A 138 2.13 11.37 4.52
CA LYS A 138 0.72 11.62 4.87
C LYS A 138 0.08 10.44 5.60
N LEU A 139 0.60 9.22 5.45
CA LEU A 139 0.11 8.07 6.23
C LEU A 139 0.23 8.34 7.74
N LYS A 140 1.34 8.94 8.19
CA LYS A 140 1.56 9.31 9.60
C LYS A 140 0.54 10.34 10.10
N GLU A 141 0.05 11.19 9.20
CA GLU A 141 -1.02 12.14 9.51
C GLU A 141 -2.40 11.45 9.59
N LEU A 142 -2.64 10.40 8.77
CA LEU A 142 -3.88 9.62 8.77
C LEU A 142 -4.10 8.91 10.11
N LEU A 143 -3.03 8.43 10.74
CA LEU A 143 -3.09 7.73 12.02
C LEU A 143 -1.77 7.83 12.79
N PRO A 144 -1.52 8.93 13.52
CA PRO A 144 -0.32 9.07 14.32
C PRO A 144 -0.21 8.00 15.42
N ASP A 145 1.00 7.66 15.84
CA ASP A 145 1.27 6.57 16.82
C ASP A 145 0.48 6.69 18.13
N ASN A 146 0.12 7.93 18.50
CA ASN A 146 -0.77 8.25 19.63
C ASN A 146 -1.98 9.05 19.15
N VAL A 147 -2.94 8.41 18.47
CA VAL A 147 -4.23 9.06 18.20
C VAL A 147 -5.09 9.04 19.48
N PRO A 148 -5.31 10.16 20.19
CA PRO A 148 -6.26 10.17 21.28
C PRO A 148 -7.65 9.78 20.78
N TYR A 149 -8.25 8.81 21.46
CA TYR A 149 -9.64 8.46 21.21
C TYR A 149 -10.55 9.67 21.42
N ASN A 150 -11.67 9.65 20.72
CA ASN A 150 -12.72 10.65 20.79
C ASN A 150 -12.27 12.05 20.31
N VAL A 151 -11.26 12.10 19.44
CA VAL A 151 -10.81 13.30 18.72
C VAL A 151 -10.99 13.09 17.21
N ARG A 152 -11.51 14.11 16.51
CA ARG A 152 -11.70 14.08 15.06
C ARG A 152 -10.47 14.62 14.36
N TYR A 153 -10.13 14.01 13.24
CA TYR A 153 -9.01 14.35 12.38
C TYR A 153 -9.49 14.54 10.96
N LEU A 154 -8.83 15.44 10.25
CA LEU A 154 -9.02 15.64 8.82
C LEU A 154 -7.65 15.80 8.18
N VAL A 155 -7.31 14.89 7.28
CA VAL A 155 -6.02 14.87 6.62
C VAL A 155 -6.20 15.22 5.16
N ASN A 156 -5.43 16.21 4.72
CA ASN A 156 -5.29 16.54 3.31
C ASN A 156 -4.20 15.66 2.69
N LEU A 157 -4.56 14.74 1.79
CA LEU A 157 -3.57 13.86 1.17
C LEU A 157 -2.66 14.58 0.18
N GLU A 158 -3.07 15.74 -0.34
CA GLU A 158 -2.29 16.51 -1.31
C GLU A 158 -1.86 15.64 -2.51
N CYS A 159 -2.83 14.97 -3.12
CA CYS A 159 -2.58 13.95 -4.12
C CYS A 159 -1.75 14.50 -5.30
N PHE A 160 -0.63 13.83 -5.58
CA PHE A 160 0.21 14.03 -6.75
C PHE A 160 -0.52 13.62 -8.04
N ALA A 161 -1.19 12.48 -8.02
CA ALA A 161 -1.92 11.93 -9.15
C ALA A 161 -3.20 11.25 -8.69
N THR A 162 -4.28 11.39 -9.46
CA THR A 162 -5.55 10.71 -9.20
C THR A 162 -6.22 10.28 -10.49
N GLY A 163 -7.12 9.32 -10.41
CA GLY A 163 -7.94 8.92 -11.53
C GLY A 163 -8.90 7.80 -11.20
N THR A 164 -9.67 7.41 -12.21
CA THR A 164 -10.65 6.33 -12.11
C THR A 164 -10.39 5.31 -13.21
N VAL A 165 -10.30 4.04 -12.85
CA VAL A 165 -10.27 2.91 -13.79
C VAL A 165 -11.65 2.26 -13.77
N ARG A 166 -12.32 2.22 -14.93
CA ARG A 166 -13.67 1.65 -15.08
C ARG A 166 -13.63 0.32 -15.79
N ASN A 167 -14.52 -0.58 -15.38
CA ASN A 167 -14.74 -1.88 -16.02
C ASN A 167 -13.43 -2.64 -16.27
N TYR A 168 -12.58 -2.65 -15.24
CA TYR A 168 -11.31 -3.36 -15.31
C TYR A 168 -11.52 -4.87 -15.20
N THR A 169 -10.57 -5.66 -15.70
CA THR A 169 -10.62 -7.11 -15.48
C THR A 169 -10.26 -7.40 -14.03
N ARG A 170 -11.20 -7.89 -13.22
CA ARG A 170 -10.85 -8.54 -11.95
C ARG A 170 -9.85 -9.65 -12.29
N ILE A 171 -8.61 -9.52 -11.86
CA ILE A 171 -7.67 -10.63 -11.88
C ILE A 171 -8.24 -11.63 -10.87
N ILE A 172 -9.09 -12.55 -11.35
CA ILE A 172 -9.38 -13.77 -10.61
C ILE A 172 -8.01 -14.37 -10.41
N GLN A 173 -7.59 -14.49 -9.14
CA GLN A 173 -6.30 -15.05 -8.74
C GLN A 173 -5.90 -16.16 -9.72
N ILE A 174 -4.96 -15.85 -10.60
CA ILE A 174 -4.35 -16.91 -11.41
C ILE A 174 -3.68 -17.78 -10.38
N ASP A 175 -4.06 -19.06 -10.35
CA ASP A 175 -3.47 -20.09 -9.49
C ASP A 175 -1.95 -19.96 -9.57
N LYS A 176 -1.35 -19.34 -8.55
CA LYS A 176 0.07 -18.96 -8.50
C LYS A 176 0.98 -20.19 -8.62
N LYS A 177 0.43 -21.40 -8.47
CA LYS A 177 1.12 -22.68 -8.64
C LYS A 177 1.40 -23.07 -10.10
N LYS A 178 0.87 -22.36 -11.10
CA LYS A 178 1.00 -22.77 -12.52
C LYS A 178 1.84 -21.86 -13.43
N LEU A 179 2.45 -20.79 -12.94
CA LEU A 179 3.26 -19.90 -13.81
C LEU A 179 4.67 -19.67 -13.25
N PRO A 180 5.73 -20.00 -14.01
CA PRO A 180 7.09 -19.54 -13.73
C PRO A 180 7.13 -18.01 -13.74
N ILE A 181 7.73 -17.43 -12.70
CA ILE A 181 7.77 -15.99 -12.40
C ILE A 181 8.34 -15.14 -13.56
N TYR A 182 9.09 -15.75 -14.49
CA TYR A 182 9.74 -15.04 -15.60
C TYR A 182 8.82 -14.62 -16.77
N ASN A 183 7.52 -14.93 -16.73
CA ASN A 183 6.61 -14.59 -17.81
C ASN A 183 5.30 -13.93 -17.37
N TYR A 184 5.18 -13.48 -16.12
CA TYR A 184 3.94 -12.87 -15.62
C TYR A 184 3.56 -11.64 -16.46
N TYR A 185 4.43 -10.64 -16.57
CA TYR A 185 4.13 -9.41 -17.30
C TYR A 185 3.93 -9.58 -18.81
N SER A 186 4.66 -10.51 -19.46
CA SER A 186 4.52 -10.77 -20.91
C SER A 186 3.26 -11.60 -21.24
N THR A 187 2.86 -12.49 -20.33
CA THR A 187 1.66 -13.34 -20.48
C THR A 187 0.40 -12.56 -20.11
N VAL A 188 0.47 -11.72 -19.08
CA VAL A 188 -0.53 -10.70 -18.73
C VAL A 188 -0.72 -9.80 -19.96
N ALA A 189 0.33 -9.13 -20.47
CA ALA A 189 0.25 -8.26 -21.65
C ALA A 189 -0.34 -8.94 -22.92
N LYS A 190 -0.10 -10.24 -23.14
CA LYS A 190 -0.68 -10.99 -24.27
C LYS A 190 -2.14 -11.43 -24.05
N MET A 191 -2.63 -11.53 -22.81
CA MET A 191 -4.04 -11.85 -22.52
C MET A 191 -4.98 -10.64 -22.72
N TYR A 192 -4.49 -9.39 -22.64
CA TYR A 192 -5.32 -8.18 -22.72
C TYR A 192 -5.69 -7.73 -24.15
N SER A 193 -5.64 -8.60 -25.16
CA SER A 193 -6.14 -8.28 -26.50
C SER A 193 -7.67 -8.17 -26.61
N SER A 194 -8.39 -8.02 -25.49
CA SER A 194 -9.85 -7.85 -25.45
C SER A 194 -10.29 -6.72 -24.50
N LYS A 195 -10.31 -5.48 -25.01
CA LYS A 195 -11.12 -4.30 -24.59
C LYS A 195 -11.33 -3.94 -23.09
N LYS A 196 -10.72 -4.60 -22.11
CA LYS A 196 -10.77 -4.25 -20.67
C LYS A 196 -9.43 -3.71 -20.21
N SER A 197 -9.45 -2.64 -19.41
CA SER A 197 -8.24 -1.96 -18.94
C SER A 197 -7.59 -2.73 -17.78
N ASP A 198 -6.27 -2.93 -17.87
CA ASP A 198 -5.44 -3.33 -16.73
C ASP A 198 -5.26 -2.10 -15.82
N PRO A 199 -5.71 -2.14 -14.55
CA PRO A 199 -5.62 -0.99 -13.67
C PRO A 199 -4.20 -0.45 -13.49
N ASP A 200 -3.22 -1.35 -13.39
CA ASP A 200 -1.84 -0.95 -13.13
C ASP A 200 -1.30 -0.17 -14.32
N ALA A 201 -1.52 -0.65 -15.55
CA ALA A 201 -1.14 0.05 -16.77
C ALA A 201 -1.79 1.45 -16.89
N VAL A 202 -3.06 1.59 -16.47
CA VAL A 202 -3.75 2.90 -16.49
C VAL A 202 -3.17 3.86 -15.46
N ILE A 203 -2.88 3.37 -14.24
CA ILE A 203 -2.26 4.17 -13.18
C ILE A 203 -0.88 4.67 -13.63
N ILE A 204 -0.04 3.78 -14.16
CA ILE A 204 1.31 4.09 -14.64
C ILE A 204 1.26 5.15 -15.74
N LYS A 205 0.37 4.97 -16.73
CA LYS A 205 0.20 5.93 -17.82
C LYS A 205 -0.26 7.30 -17.33
N ASN A 206 -1.14 7.34 -16.33
CA ASN A 206 -1.60 8.60 -15.74
C ASN A 206 -0.43 9.37 -15.10
N ILE A 207 0.44 8.67 -14.37
CA ILE A 207 1.65 9.22 -13.76
C ILE A 207 2.60 9.76 -14.83
N GLN A 208 2.87 8.96 -15.88
CA GLN A 208 3.74 9.37 -16.99
C GLN A 208 3.24 10.65 -17.64
N ASN A 209 1.93 10.75 -17.92
CA ASN A 209 1.34 11.96 -18.49
C ASN A 209 1.54 13.19 -17.58
N ILE A 210 1.40 13.03 -16.26
CA ILE A 210 1.63 14.13 -15.30
C ILE A 210 3.10 14.54 -15.28
N LEU A 211 4.04 13.58 -15.26
CA LEU A 211 5.48 13.85 -15.29
C LEU A 211 5.92 14.54 -16.59
N GLU A 212 5.31 14.16 -17.71
CA GLU A 212 5.51 14.79 -19.03
C GLU A 212 4.75 16.12 -19.19
N LYS A 213 4.00 16.55 -18.17
CA LYS A 213 3.16 17.76 -18.17
C LYS A 213 2.08 17.74 -19.27
N SER A 214 1.67 16.56 -19.72
CA SER A 214 0.56 16.36 -20.67
C SER A 214 -0.80 16.18 -19.97
N ALA A 215 -0.80 16.09 -18.63
CA ALA A 215 -1.98 16.12 -17.76
C ALA A 215 -1.72 16.94 -16.48
N ILE A 216 -2.78 17.46 -15.86
CA ILE A 216 -2.74 18.18 -14.58
C ILE A 216 -3.67 17.45 -13.59
N THR A 217 -3.23 17.31 -12.34
CA THR A 217 -4.05 16.75 -11.26
C THR A 217 -4.77 17.88 -10.52
N ASP A 218 -6.03 18.13 -10.88
CA ASP A 218 -6.85 19.14 -10.18
C ASP A 218 -7.64 18.54 -9.01
N ALA A 219 -7.68 17.21 -8.87
CA ALA A 219 -8.46 16.51 -7.86
C ALA A 219 -7.59 16.05 -6.68
N ASN A 220 -8.14 16.14 -5.48
CA ASN A 220 -7.49 15.80 -4.24
C ASN A 220 -8.47 15.08 -3.30
N LEU A 221 -7.95 14.45 -2.24
CA LEU A 221 -8.75 13.68 -1.29
C LEU A 221 -8.42 14.12 0.13
N PHE A 222 -9.46 14.48 0.87
CA PHE A 222 -9.40 14.56 2.32
C PHE A 222 -9.90 13.26 2.94
N LEU A 223 -9.20 12.77 3.97
CA LEU A 223 -9.65 11.65 4.78
C LEU A 223 -10.00 12.16 6.19
N ALA A 224 -11.28 12.05 6.55
CA ALA A 224 -11.75 12.33 7.89
C ALA A 224 -11.70 11.05 8.72
N VAL A 225 -11.17 11.13 9.94
CA VAL A 225 -11.00 9.98 10.85
C VAL A 225 -11.45 10.38 12.25
N TYR A 226 -12.18 9.49 12.92
CA TYR A 226 -12.67 9.68 14.28
C TYR A 226 -12.59 8.35 15.03
N PRO A 227 -11.46 8.08 15.72
CA PRO A 227 -11.35 6.93 16.60
C PRO A 227 -12.26 7.12 17.80
N ILE A 228 -13.08 6.12 18.10
CA ILE A 228 -14.04 6.13 19.20
C ILE A 228 -13.71 4.98 20.13
N ARG A 229 -13.64 5.29 21.42
CA ARG A 229 -13.54 4.27 22.47
C ARG A 229 -14.51 4.60 23.58
N ASP A 230 -15.38 3.63 23.86
CA ASP A 230 -16.27 3.62 25.01
C ASP A 230 -16.18 2.26 25.73
N ALA A 231 -17.11 1.98 26.66
CA ALA A 231 -17.10 0.75 27.46
C ALA A 231 -17.42 -0.53 26.65
N GLU A 232 -18.02 -0.41 25.46
CA GLU A 232 -18.55 -1.53 24.69
C GLU A 232 -17.84 -1.72 23.34
N LYS A 233 -17.11 -0.72 22.85
CA LYS A 233 -16.59 -0.71 21.48
C LYS A 233 -15.38 0.19 21.29
N GLU A 234 -14.49 -0.27 20.43
CA GLU A 234 -13.28 0.41 19.98
C GLU A 234 -13.26 0.40 18.45
N ILE A 235 -13.67 1.50 17.83
CA ILE A 235 -13.88 1.58 16.38
C ILE A 235 -13.23 2.83 15.79
N VAL A 236 -13.02 2.82 14.48
CA VAL A 236 -12.69 4.03 13.73
C VAL A 236 -13.86 4.38 12.81
N ARG A 237 -14.38 5.59 12.99
CA ARG A 237 -15.30 6.19 12.04
C ARG A 237 -14.53 7.03 11.01
N PHE A 238 -14.71 6.80 9.72
CA PHE A 238 -13.96 7.51 8.69
C PHE A 238 -14.80 7.89 7.45
N LYS A 239 -14.30 8.83 6.65
CA LYS A 239 -14.98 9.33 5.45
C LYS A 239 -14.03 9.90 4.41
N PHE A 240 -14.30 9.62 3.14
CA PHE A 240 -13.63 10.22 1.98
C PHE A 240 -14.32 11.52 1.57
N ILE A 241 -13.54 12.58 1.36
CA ILE A 241 -14.05 13.87 0.88
C ILE A 241 -13.21 14.28 -0.33
N LYS A 242 -13.72 13.97 -1.53
CA LYS A 242 -13.08 14.36 -2.79
C LYS A 242 -13.28 15.85 -3.01
N THR A 243 -12.18 16.54 -3.30
CA THR A 243 -12.19 17.98 -3.61
C THR A 243 -11.43 18.23 -4.90
N TYR A 244 -11.56 19.44 -5.42
CA TYR A 244 -10.64 19.99 -6.41
C TYR A 244 -9.72 21.00 -5.72
N LEU A 245 -8.47 21.12 -6.16
CA LEU A 245 -7.43 22.03 -5.62
C LEU A 245 -7.79 23.52 -5.87
N LYS A 246 -8.90 23.96 -5.32
CA LYS A 246 -9.25 25.38 -5.18
C LYS A 246 -8.94 25.77 -3.74
N ASP A 247 -8.00 26.68 -3.55
CA ASP A 247 -7.51 27.10 -2.24
C ASP A 247 -8.62 27.43 -1.23
N ASP A 248 -9.70 28.06 -1.69
CA ASP A 248 -10.84 28.41 -0.85
C ASP A 248 -11.65 27.19 -0.37
N LEU A 249 -11.76 26.13 -1.18
CA LEU A 249 -12.41 24.89 -0.76
C LEU A 249 -11.56 24.15 0.26
N ASN A 250 -10.24 24.11 0.06
CA ASN A 250 -9.30 23.52 1.01
C ASN A 250 -9.37 24.24 2.37
N LYS A 251 -9.36 25.58 2.39
CA LYS A 251 -9.51 26.38 3.62
C LYS A 251 -10.83 26.12 4.33
N ARG A 252 -11.93 26.00 3.59
CA ARG A 252 -13.24 25.69 4.18
C ARG A 252 -13.25 24.30 4.80
N GLN A 253 -12.80 23.27 4.09
CA GLN A 253 -12.80 21.90 4.61
C GLN A 253 -11.87 21.75 5.82
N ALA A 254 -10.70 22.39 5.80
CA ALA A 254 -9.73 22.34 6.90
C ALA A 254 -10.19 23.05 8.19
N SER A 255 -11.27 23.86 8.17
CA SER A 255 -11.74 24.59 9.35
C SER A 255 -12.31 23.64 10.42
N PRO A 256 -11.81 23.67 11.68
CA PRO A 256 -12.34 22.86 12.78
C PRO A 256 -13.84 23.03 13.05
N ASP A 257 -14.41 24.20 12.73
CA ASP A 257 -15.84 24.46 12.86
C ASP A 257 -16.70 23.54 11.98
N ASN A 258 -16.12 23.03 10.90
CA ASN A 258 -16.76 22.09 9.98
C ASN A 258 -16.56 20.63 10.41
N TRP A 259 -15.64 20.34 11.35
CA TRP A 259 -15.34 18.97 11.73
C TRP A 259 -16.49 18.26 12.43
N LYS A 260 -17.34 19.03 13.12
CA LYS A 260 -18.58 18.52 13.73
C LYS A 260 -19.55 17.94 12.68
N ASN A 261 -19.52 18.46 11.46
CA ASN A 261 -20.43 18.07 10.38
C ASN A 261 -19.91 16.92 9.50
N LEU A 262 -18.63 16.53 9.64
CA LEU A 262 -17.97 15.57 8.72
C LEU A 262 -18.74 14.24 8.59
N PHE A 263 -19.33 13.79 9.70
CA PHE A 263 -19.96 12.48 9.83
C PHE A 263 -21.50 12.56 9.98
N GLU A 264 -22.14 13.70 9.70
CA GLU A 264 -23.59 13.87 9.97
C GLU A 264 -24.51 13.18 8.95
N ARG A 265 -24.01 12.92 7.74
CA ARG A 265 -24.82 12.35 6.65
C ARG A 265 -24.46 10.91 6.31
N SER A 266 -23.17 10.63 6.31
CA SER A 266 -22.64 9.32 5.97
C SER A 266 -21.21 9.18 6.45
N PHE A 267 -20.82 7.95 6.75
CA PHE A 267 -19.49 7.56 7.18
C PHE A 267 -19.33 6.05 7.07
N TYR A 268 -18.10 5.56 7.26
CA TYR A 268 -17.83 4.15 7.50
C TYR A 268 -17.39 3.96 8.95
N GLU A 269 -17.65 2.79 9.49
CA GLU A 269 -17.12 2.31 10.76
C GLU A 269 -16.39 1.00 10.54
N VAL A 270 -15.30 0.80 11.26
CA VAL A 270 -14.58 -0.47 11.28
C VAL A 270 -13.92 -0.64 12.64
N ASP A 271 -13.58 -1.87 12.99
CA ASP A 271 -12.78 -2.15 14.19
C ASP A 271 -11.50 -1.29 14.20
N TYR A 272 -11.15 -0.75 15.38
CA TYR A 272 -10.02 0.14 15.51
C TYR A 272 -8.72 -0.52 15.05
N TYR A 273 -8.48 -1.78 15.42
CA TYR A 273 -7.27 -2.51 15.06
C TYR A 273 -7.23 -2.81 13.57
N ALA A 274 -8.37 -3.10 12.94
CA ALA A 274 -8.43 -3.27 11.49
C ALA A 274 -8.04 -1.99 10.73
N TYR A 275 -8.58 -0.83 11.10
CA TYR A 275 -8.17 0.45 10.49
C TYR A 275 -6.72 0.81 10.83
N HIS A 276 -6.31 0.57 12.08
CA HIS A 276 -4.97 0.84 12.54
C HIS A 276 -3.93 0.02 11.76
N ASN A 277 -4.14 -1.29 11.64
CA ASN A 277 -3.31 -2.17 10.84
C ASN A 277 -3.35 -1.76 9.36
N PHE A 278 -4.51 -1.35 8.84
CA PHE A 278 -4.60 -0.88 7.47
C PHE A 278 -3.62 0.27 7.17
N ILE A 279 -3.50 1.26 8.06
CA ILE A 279 -2.54 2.36 7.90
C ILE A 279 -1.11 1.92 8.26
N LYS A 280 -0.92 1.21 9.38
CA LYS A 280 0.41 0.82 9.88
C LYS A 280 1.14 -0.18 8.99
N ASP A 281 0.44 -1.17 8.44
CA ASP A 281 1.05 -2.10 7.49
C ASP A 281 1.48 -1.38 6.20
N ALA A 282 0.96 -0.19 5.89
CA ALA A 282 1.46 0.65 4.81
C ALA A 282 2.60 1.61 5.23
N GLU A 283 2.67 1.97 6.52
CA GLU A 283 3.73 2.79 7.12
C GLU A 283 5.00 2.02 7.44
N ALA A 284 4.91 0.76 7.90
CA ALA A 284 6.09 -0.06 8.21
C ALA A 284 7.02 -0.24 7.00
N TYR A 285 6.50 0.00 5.80
CA TYR A 285 7.19 -0.06 4.52
C TYR A 285 7.55 1.33 3.96
N TYR A 286 7.18 2.40 4.68
CA TYR A 286 7.63 3.75 4.38
C TYR A 286 9.10 3.85 4.75
N VAL A 287 9.92 4.01 3.71
CA VAL A 287 11.33 4.29 3.86
C VAL A 287 11.47 5.81 3.86
N GLU A 288 11.80 6.39 5.02
CA GLU A 288 12.16 7.81 5.06
C GLU A 288 13.34 8.01 4.09
N PRO A 289 13.27 9.03 3.20
CA PRO A 289 14.41 9.37 2.37
C PRO A 289 15.59 9.59 3.29
N VAL A 290 16.63 8.80 3.05
CA VAL A 290 17.86 8.76 3.85
C VAL A 290 18.41 10.18 3.85
N GLY A 291 18.22 10.91 4.96
CA GLY A 291 18.85 12.22 5.15
C GLY A 291 20.38 12.06 5.11
N GLU A 292 21.10 13.15 4.84
CA GLU A 292 22.56 13.14 4.71
C GLU A 292 23.30 12.57 5.96
N GLU A 293 22.64 12.41 7.10
CA GLU A 293 23.19 11.87 8.35
C GLU A 293 22.79 10.42 8.71
N ALA A 294 22.09 9.70 7.83
CA ALA A 294 21.65 8.34 8.18
C ALA A 294 22.83 7.38 8.41
N THR A 295 22.75 6.58 9.48
CA THR A 295 23.78 5.58 9.77
C THR A 295 23.84 4.49 8.70
N ALA A 296 25.00 3.85 8.56
CA ALA A 296 25.16 2.72 7.63
C ALA A 296 24.12 1.60 7.90
N PHE A 297 23.71 1.41 9.15
CA PHE A 297 22.64 0.49 9.52
C PHE A 297 21.32 0.89 8.87
N VAL A 298 20.85 2.12 9.13
CA VAL A 298 19.57 2.63 8.65
C VAL A 298 19.54 2.64 7.12
N SER A 299 20.61 3.10 6.48
CA SER A 299 20.72 3.14 5.02
C SER A 299 20.62 1.74 4.39
N ASN A 300 21.41 0.78 4.87
CA ASN A 300 21.39 -0.59 4.34
C ASN A 300 20.09 -1.34 4.69
N TYR A 301 19.51 -1.08 5.86
CA TYR A 301 18.21 -1.65 6.25
C TYR A 301 17.12 -1.17 5.28
N HIS A 302 17.05 0.14 5.04
CA HIS A 302 16.13 0.74 4.08
C HIS A 302 16.34 0.20 2.67
N TYR A 303 17.59 0.08 2.22
CA TYR A 303 17.91 -0.48 0.92
C TYR A 303 17.45 -1.94 0.80
N GLY A 304 17.62 -2.72 1.87
CA GLY A 304 17.12 -4.09 1.95
C GLY A 304 15.61 -4.18 1.85
N VAL A 305 14.87 -3.31 2.55
CA VAL A 305 13.41 -3.24 2.47
C VAL A 305 12.95 -2.89 1.06
N ILE A 306 13.57 -1.90 0.42
CA ILE A 306 13.25 -1.51 -0.98
C ILE A 306 13.45 -2.70 -1.91
N ARG A 307 14.62 -3.35 -1.86
CA ARG A 307 14.93 -4.51 -2.71
C ARG A 307 14.01 -5.70 -2.43
N TYR A 308 13.63 -5.93 -1.18
CA TYR A 308 12.67 -6.97 -0.82
C TYR A 308 11.31 -6.69 -1.46
N ASN A 309 10.86 -5.43 -1.41
CA ASN A 309 9.58 -4.99 -1.94
C ASN A 309 9.52 -4.99 -3.47
N THR A 310 10.64 -4.75 -4.15
CA THR A 310 10.77 -4.84 -5.61
C THR A 310 11.00 -6.27 -6.10
N GLY A 311 11.11 -7.24 -5.19
CA GLY A 311 11.29 -8.66 -5.51
C GLY A 311 12.74 -9.08 -5.75
N ASP A 312 13.70 -8.17 -5.61
CA ASP A 312 15.13 -8.51 -5.56
C ASP A 312 15.50 -9.05 -4.17
N TYR A 313 15.08 -10.29 -3.91
CA TYR A 313 15.33 -10.93 -2.62
C TYR A 313 16.81 -11.17 -2.35
N LYS A 314 17.63 -11.36 -3.39
CA LYS A 314 19.07 -11.58 -3.22
C LYS A 314 19.75 -10.29 -2.75
N GLY A 315 19.51 -9.17 -3.46
CA GLY A 315 20.04 -7.88 -3.05
C GLY A 315 19.44 -7.40 -1.73
N ALA A 316 18.19 -7.76 -1.41
CA ALA A 316 17.62 -7.52 -0.09
C ALA A 316 18.42 -8.20 1.02
N ILE A 317 18.75 -9.49 0.86
CA ILE A 317 19.55 -10.25 1.82
C ILE A 317 20.95 -9.62 1.98
N GLU A 318 21.60 -9.23 0.88
CA GLU A 318 22.91 -8.57 0.91
C GLU A 318 22.86 -7.26 1.69
N ALA A 319 21.85 -6.42 1.45
CA ALA A 319 21.67 -5.16 2.15
C ALA A 319 21.36 -5.39 3.65
N PHE A 320 20.48 -6.33 4.00
CA PHE A 320 20.21 -6.66 5.41
C PHE A 320 21.45 -7.23 6.12
N ASN A 321 22.30 -7.98 5.42
CA ASN A 321 23.57 -8.46 5.98
C ASN A 321 24.50 -7.30 6.31
N GLU A 322 24.67 -6.33 5.40
CA GLU A 322 25.52 -5.16 5.66
C GLU A 322 24.95 -4.26 6.76
N ALA A 323 23.62 -4.12 6.83
CA ALA A 323 22.97 -3.45 7.95
C ALA A 323 23.31 -4.14 9.29
N ILE A 324 23.02 -5.44 9.44
CA ILE A 324 23.33 -6.20 10.67
C ILE A 324 24.83 -6.16 11.02
N LYS A 325 25.70 -6.16 10.02
CA LYS A 325 27.15 -6.06 10.22
C LYS A 325 27.58 -4.69 10.74
N SER A 326 26.89 -3.63 10.32
CA SER A 326 27.16 -2.26 10.78
C SER A 326 26.63 -1.97 12.19
N ASP A 327 25.60 -2.69 12.64
CA ASP A 327 25.15 -2.72 14.03
C ASP A 327 24.85 -4.16 14.50
N PRO A 328 25.89 -4.90 14.95
CA PRO A 328 25.73 -6.27 15.42
C PRO A 328 24.90 -6.39 16.71
N GLY A 329 24.72 -5.29 17.43
CA GLY A 329 23.98 -5.21 18.69
C GLY A 329 22.51 -4.87 18.52
N THR A 330 22.04 -4.68 17.28
CA THR A 330 20.67 -4.26 17.00
C THR A 330 19.65 -5.17 17.67
N THR A 331 18.70 -4.54 18.36
CA THR A 331 17.53 -5.20 18.97
C THR A 331 16.29 -5.07 18.09
N ASP A 332 16.42 -4.45 16.92
CA ASP A 332 15.33 -4.35 15.96
C ASP A 332 15.07 -5.75 15.37
N PHE A 333 13.94 -6.35 15.74
CA PHE A 333 13.58 -7.67 15.24
C PHE A 333 13.18 -7.65 13.76
N MET A 334 12.75 -6.51 13.22
CA MET A 334 12.21 -6.39 11.86
C MET A 334 13.28 -6.68 10.80
N ILE A 335 14.54 -6.34 11.04
CA ILE A 335 15.63 -6.66 10.12
C ILE A 335 15.79 -8.17 9.90
N TYR A 336 15.64 -8.95 10.98
CA TYR A 336 15.66 -10.40 10.90
C TYR A 336 14.36 -10.92 10.28
N SER A 337 13.20 -10.32 10.59
CA SER A 337 11.93 -10.65 9.93
C SER A 337 12.01 -10.48 8.40
N TYR A 338 12.50 -9.35 7.91
CA TYR A 338 12.61 -9.08 6.49
C TYR A 338 13.65 -9.95 5.80
N ARG A 339 14.83 -10.16 6.42
CA ARG A 339 15.84 -11.07 5.87
C ARG A 339 15.35 -12.52 5.82
N GLY A 340 14.65 -12.97 6.86
CA GLY A 340 14.02 -14.28 6.91
C GLY A 340 12.95 -14.45 5.83
N ASN A 341 12.11 -13.43 5.64
CA ASN A 341 11.15 -13.41 4.55
C ASN A 341 11.83 -13.48 3.17
N ALA A 342 12.87 -12.68 2.94
CA ALA A 342 13.63 -12.70 1.69
C ALA A 342 14.25 -14.09 1.42
N ARG A 343 14.87 -14.69 2.43
CA ARG A 343 15.42 -16.06 2.37
C ARG A 343 14.34 -17.10 2.07
N SER A 344 13.18 -17.00 2.72
CA SER A 344 12.04 -17.87 2.45
C SER A 344 11.52 -17.74 1.02
N LYS A 345 11.50 -16.51 0.45
CA LYS A 345 11.13 -16.28 -0.96
C LYS A 345 12.13 -16.87 -1.93
N MET A 346 13.40 -16.99 -1.53
CA MET A 346 14.45 -17.67 -2.30
C MET A 346 14.49 -19.20 -2.08
N GLY A 347 13.63 -19.76 -1.22
CA GLY A 347 13.63 -21.18 -0.88
C GLY A 347 14.71 -21.59 0.14
N ASN A 348 15.43 -20.62 0.73
CA ASN A 348 16.44 -20.85 1.75
C ASN A 348 15.77 -20.95 3.13
N TYR A 349 14.93 -21.97 3.31
CA TYR A 349 14.04 -22.07 4.47
C TYR A 349 14.76 -22.28 5.80
N ASN A 350 15.87 -23.02 5.85
CA ASN A 350 16.65 -23.20 7.08
C ASN A 350 17.23 -21.87 7.59
N ASP A 351 17.80 -21.07 6.68
CA ASP A 351 18.35 -19.76 7.02
C ASP A 351 17.23 -18.75 7.37
N ALA A 352 16.05 -18.91 6.77
CA ALA A 352 14.86 -18.13 7.13
C ALA A 352 14.37 -18.48 8.53
N ILE A 353 14.34 -19.76 8.90
CA ILE A 353 13.98 -20.21 10.26
C ILE A 353 14.92 -19.59 11.29
N ALA A 354 16.23 -19.61 11.04
CA ALA A 354 17.21 -18.99 11.94
C ALA A 354 16.99 -17.48 12.13
N ASP A 355 16.61 -16.78 11.05
CA ASP A 355 16.27 -15.35 11.13
C ASP A 355 14.97 -15.12 11.90
N PHE A 356 13.93 -15.93 11.67
CA PHE A 356 12.70 -15.81 12.44
C PHE A 356 12.88 -16.18 13.92
N ASP A 357 13.72 -17.16 14.23
CA ASP A 357 14.11 -17.49 15.61
C ASP A 357 14.74 -16.27 16.29
N ARG A 358 15.64 -15.58 15.59
CA ARG A 358 16.27 -14.36 16.09
C ARG A 358 15.24 -13.26 16.28
N ALA A 359 14.37 -13.01 15.30
CA ALA A 359 13.30 -12.02 15.40
C ALA A 359 12.36 -12.31 16.60
N ILE A 360 11.94 -13.57 16.78
CA ILE A 360 11.10 -13.99 17.90
C ILE A 360 11.81 -13.78 19.24
N SER A 361 13.12 -14.02 19.33
CA SER A 361 13.90 -13.79 20.55
C SER A 361 13.98 -12.31 20.96
N LEU A 362 13.86 -11.41 20.00
CA LEU A 362 13.91 -9.95 20.17
C LEU A 362 12.51 -9.37 20.41
N LYS A 363 11.77 -9.96 21.35
CA LYS A 363 10.40 -9.57 21.68
C LYS A 363 10.30 -8.05 21.88
N PRO A 364 9.44 -7.34 21.13
CA PRO A 364 9.32 -5.90 21.28
C PRO A 364 8.70 -5.54 22.62
N THR A 365 9.13 -4.40 23.16
CA THR A 365 8.54 -3.80 24.36
C THR A 365 7.29 -2.98 24.03
N ASP A 366 7.23 -2.44 22.82
CA ASP A 366 6.11 -1.63 22.36
C ASP A 366 4.98 -2.50 21.79
N LEU A 367 3.75 -2.20 22.22
CA LEU A 367 2.54 -2.92 21.77
C LEU A 367 2.31 -2.78 20.26
N MET A 368 2.83 -1.72 19.64
CA MET A 368 2.69 -1.44 18.20
C MET A 368 3.53 -2.40 17.34
N ASP A 369 4.72 -2.76 17.81
CA ASP A 369 5.60 -3.73 17.15
C ASP A 369 5.19 -5.18 17.42
N TYR A 370 4.39 -5.39 18.47
CA TYR A 370 3.90 -6.71 18.85
C TYR A 370 3.12 -7.38 17.71
N SER A 371 2.31 -6.64 16.96
CA SER A 371 1.51 -7.17 15.84
C SER A 371 2.37 -7.65 14.67
N ASN A 372 3.51 -7.02 14.42
CA ASN A 372 4.47 -7.47 13.41
C ASN A 372 5.38 -8.59 13.94
N TRP A 373 5.71 -8.53 15.23
CA TRP A 373 6.48 -9.56 15.88
C TRP A 373 5.77 -10.91 15.88
N ILE A 374 4.46 -10.95 16.15
CA ILE A 374 3.69 -12.21 16.12
C ILE A 374 3.66 -12.87 14.74
N LYS A 375 3.73 -12.08 13.64
CA LYS A 375 3.81 -12.59 12.26
C LYS A 375 5.07 -13.45 12.04
N ASN A 376 6.12 -13.29 12.86
CA ASN A 376 7.31 -14.15 12.78
C ASN A 376 7.02 -15.60 13.15
N TYR A 377 6.10 -15.85 14.09
CA TYR A 377 5.65 -17.23 14.35
C TYR A 377 4.99 -17.79 13.10
N PHE A 378 4.07 -17.04 12.49
CA PHE A 378 3.42 -17.48 11.26
C PHE A 378 4.42 -17.78 10.13
N ASN A 379 5.35 -16.84 9.85
CA ASN A 379 6.34 -17.00 8.77
C ASN A 379 7.33 -18.14 9.05
N ARG A 380 7.73 -18.33 10.31
CA ARG A 380 8.54 -19.49 10.72
C ARG A 380 7.78 -20.79 10.54
N GLY A 381 6.48 -20.80 10.84
CA GLY A 381 5.62 -21.95 10.59
C GLY A 381 5.57 -22.33 9.10
N VAL A 382 5.43 -21.33 8.22
CA VAL A 382 5.52 -21.53 6.77
C VAL A 382 6.88 -22.11 6.36
N ALA A 383 7.99 -21.55 6.85
CA ALA A 383 9.32 -22.06 6.52
C ALA A 383 9.56 -23.49 7.05
N LYS A 384 9.11 -23.79 8.29
CA LYS A 384 9.16 -25.13 8.90
C LYS A 384 8.38 -26.16 8.09
N TYR A 385 7.21 -25.79 7.57
CA TYR A 385 6.42 -26.65 6.70
C TYR A 385 7.21 -27.06 5.44
N TYR A 386 7.89 -26.11 4.79
CA TYR A 386 8.67 -26.36 3.58
C TYR A 386 9.92 -27.22 3.81
N VAL A 387 10.47 -27.25 5.02
CA VAL A 387 11.56 -28.17 5.40
C VAL A 387 11.05 -29.51 5.96
N GLY A 388 9.74 -29.76 5.93
CA GLY A 388 9.12 -31.01 6.39
C GLY A 388 8.90 -31.10 7.90
N ASN A 389 9.12 -30.02 8.65
CA ASN A 389 8.80 -29.95 10.08
C ASN A 389 7.34 -29.52 10.28
N TYR A 390 6.41 -30.43 10.01
CA TYR A 390 4.98 -30.16 10.05
C TYR A 390 4.46 -29.90 11.46
N ASP A 391 4.91 -30.66 12.45
CA ASP A 391 4.48 -30.47 13.85
C ASP A 391 4.92 -29.09 14.34
N GLY A 392 6.18 -28.71 14.10
CA GLY A 392 6.69 -27.39 14.45
C GLY A 392 6.04 -26.24 13.66
N ALA A 393 5.55 -26.50 12.45
CA ALA A 393 4.77 -25.52 11.69
C ALA A 393 3.40 -25.25 12.34
N CYS A 394 2.72 -26.32 12.75
CA CYS A 394 1.43 -26.23 13.42
C CYS A 394 1.51 -25.56 14.80
N GLU A 395 2.55 -25.85 15.57
CA GLU A 395 2.83 -25.14 16.83
C GLU A 395 3.00 -23.64 16.62
N ASP A 396 3.73 -23.26 15.58
CA ASP A 396 3.99 -21.86 15.24
C ASP A 396 2.74 -21.12 14.74
N TRP A 397 1.95 -21.73 13.86
CA TRP A 397 0.68 -21.14 13.43
C TRP A 397 -0.30 -21.01 14.58
N LYS A 398 -0.38 -22.02 15.46
CA LYS A 398 -1.22 -21.95 16.66
C LYS A 398 -0.78 -20.82 17.57
N LYS A 399 0.53 -20.70 17.81
CA LYS A 399 1.07 -19.62 18.62
C LYS A 399 0.77 -18.26 18.01
N SER A 400 0.90 -18.11 16.69
CA SER A 400 0.58 -16.87 15.99
C SER A 400 -0.90 -16.51 16.11
N TYR A 401 -1.80 -17.49 15.97
CA TYR A 401 -3.25 -17.32 16.12
C TYR A 401 -3.63 -16.92 17.55
N ASP A 402 -3.14 -17.66 18.56
CA ASP A 402 -3.39 -17.40 19.98
C ASP A 402 -2.91 -15.99 20.40
N LEU A 403 -1.92 -15.43 19.70
CA LEU A 403 -1.40 -14.09 19.92
C LEU A 403 -2.11 -13.00 19.09
N GLY A 404 -3.14 -13.34 18.32
CA GLY A 404 -4.01 -12.40 17.62
C GLY A 404 -3.81 -12.29 16.10
N TYR A 405 -2.98 -13.12 15.48
CA TYR A 405 -2.82 -13.11 14.01
C TYR A 405 -3.85 -14.03 13.33
N GLY A 406 -5.02 -13.47 13.04
CA GLY A 406 -6.18 -14.23 12.51
C GLY A 406 -5.90 -15.03 11.23
N SER A 407 -5.02 -14.56 10.35
CA SER A 407 -4.67 -15.28 9.11
C SER A 407 -4.02 -16.65 9.35
N ALA A 408 -3.53 -16.93 10.55
CA ALA A 408 -3.02 -18.25 10.91
C ALA A 408 -4.13 -19.32 11.02
N ASP A 409 -5.39 -18.94 11.23
CA ASP A 409 -6.52 -19.86 11.38
C ASP A 409 -6.72 -20.74 10.13
N GLU A 410 -6.64 -20.14 8.94
CA GLU A 410 -6.74 -20.85 7.67
C GLU A 410 -5.66 -21.95 7.56
N TYR A 411 -4.44 -21.66 8.01
CA TYR A 411 -3.33 -22.61 7.94
C TYR A 411 -3.50 -23.75 8.95
N LEU A 412 -4.01 -23.46 10.15
CA LEU A 412 -4.35 -24.47 11.14
C LEU A 412 -5.42 -25.44 10.60
N LEU A 413 -6.50 -24.90 10.02
CA LEU A 413 -7.60 -25.69 9.46
C LEU A 413 -7.14 -26.58 8.29
N ASN A 414 -6.33 -26.04 7.40
CA ASN A 414 -5.93 -26.71 6.16
C ASN A 414 -4.77 -27.70 6.34
N TYR A 415 -3.84 -27.43 7.26
CA TYR A 415 -2.58 -28.15 7.34
C TYR A 415 -2.34 -28.89 8.65
N CYS A 416 -3.06 -28.56 9.72
CA CYS A 416 -2.82 -29.10 11.06
C CYS A 416 -3.89 -30.07 11.59
N ASN A 417 -4.94 -30.33 10.81
CA ASN A 417 -6.04 -31.22 11.16
C ASN A 417 -5.69 -32.73 11.10
N ARG A 418 -4.55 -33.12 11.67
CA ARG A 418 -4.32 -34.51 12.11
C ARG A 418 -3.85 -34.52 13.56
N ARG A 419 -4.72 -35.09 14.41
CA ARG A 419 -4.58 -35.44 15.84
C ARG A 419 -5.08 -34.42 16.86
N LEU A 420 -6.37 -34.11 16.77
CA LEU A 420 -7.18 -33.92 17.98
C LEU A 420 -8.22 -35.05 17.99
N ASN A 421 -7.79 -36.22 18.48
CA ASN A 421 -8.69 -37.31 18.88
C ASN A 421 -9.02 -37.14 20.35
#